data_AF-A0A4Y2BHV2-F1
#
_entry.id   AF-A0A4Y2BHV2-F1
#
_cell.length_a   1.000
_cell.length_b   1.000
_cell.length_c   1.000
_cell.angle_alpha   90.00
_cell.angle_beta   90.00
_cell.angle_gamma   90.00
#
_symmetry.space_group_name_H-M   'P 1'
#
loop_
_entity.id
_entity.type
_entity.pdbx_description
1 polymer ?
#
loop_
_entity_poly.entity_id
_entity_poly.type
_entity_poly.pdbx_seq_one_letter_code
_entity_poly.pdbx_strand_id
1 'polypeptide(L)'
;MVLTAGQVQYNAIANYVDARYVNAPEAMWRLLGSHINDRSHAVMRLPVHLPNQKRVTFKDGHEEETSEAARSRQTMFESWFQLNQSDLDAQTLLNTDIPYNYMYDRNNWKRRKRGGNKIVARMYVLNVKDAERFYLRIMLLHVLGTASFKFLRTVDNVIYDTFKQAAFHRHLLNSYEEWDHCLHL
;
A
#
# COMPACT_ATOMS: atom_id res chain seq x y z
N MET A 1 22.56 11.97 -49.77
CA MET A 1 22.16 10.65 -49.24
C MET A 1 21.52 10.89 -47.89
N VAL A 2 20.19 11.03 -47.85
CA VAL A 2 19.45 11.34 -46.62
C VAL A 2 19.04 10.01 -46.00
N LEU A 3 19.62 9.67 -44.86
CA LEU A 3 19.20 8.52 -44.07
C LEU A 3 17.82 8.85 -43.47
N THR A 4 16.77 8.33 -44.07
CA THR A 4 15.43 8.32 -43.47
C THR A 4 15.51 7.56 -42.14
N ALA A 5 15.35 8.28 -41.03
CA ALA A 5 15.18 7.68 -39.72
C ALA A 5 13.90 6.84 -39.75
N GLY A 6 14.07 5.51 -39.86
CA GLY A 6 12.95 4.58 -39.79
C GLY A 6 12.21 4.78 -38.47
N GLN A 7 10.89 4.98 -38.53
CA GLN A 7 10.05 4.95 -37.35
C GLN A 7 10.24 3.60 -36.65
N VAL A 8 10.90 3.61 -35.49
CA VAL A 8 11.02 2.42 -34.65
C VAL A 8 9.61 2.14 -34.11
N GLN A 9 8.96 1.14 -34.69
CA GLN A 9 7.70 0.58 -34.19
C GLN A 9 7.95 -0.03 -32.80
N TYR A 10 7.62 0.72 -31.75
CA TYR A 10 7.72 0.27 -30.38
C TYR A 10 6.61 -0.76 -30.08
N ASN A 11 6.97 -2.05 -30.13
CA ASN A 11 6.06 -3.13 -29.78
C ASN A 11 6.29 -3.57 -28.32
N ALA A 12 5.50 -3.02 -27.40
CA ALA A 12 5.59 -3.31 -25.97
C ALA A 12 5.38 -4.81 -25.64
N ILE A 13 4.55 -5.52 -26.41
CA ILE A 13 4.24 -6.94 -26.17
C ILE A 13 5.44 -7.79 -26.56
N ALA A 14 6.01 -7.59 -27.75
CA ALA A 14 7.20 -8.30 -28.20
C ALA A 14 8.38 -8.04 -27.27
N ASN A 15 8.64 -6.76 -26.93
CA ASN A 15 9.69 -6.38 -25.99
C ASN A 15 9.50 -7.00 -24.60
N TYR A 16 8.27 -7.14 -24.11
CA TYR A 16 7.99 -7.80 -22.83
C TYR A 16 8.21 -9.31 -22.87
N VAL A 17 7.98 -9.94 -24.03
CA VAL A 17 8.26 -11.37 -24.25
C VAL A 17 9.77 -11.59 -24.40
N ASP A 18 10.47 -10.77 -25.18
CA ASP A 18 11.92 -10.84 -25.40
C ASP A 18 12.72 -10.48 -24.14
N ALA A 19 12.19 -9.56 -23.30
CA ALA A 19 12.78 -9.23 -22.01
C ALA A 19 12.68 -10.37 -20.98
N ARG A 20 11.88 -11.42 -21.23
CA ARG A 20 11.94 -12.69 -20.48
C ARG A 20 13.05 -13.59 -21.02
N TYR A 21 14.22 -13.00 -21.25
CA TYR A 21 15.44 -13.74 -21.52
C TYR A 21 15.72 -14.69 -20.36
N VAL A 22 15.75 -15.99 -20.66
CA VAL A 22 16.27 -17.02 -19.76
C VAL A 22 17.71 -17.25 -20.21
N ASN A 23 18.67 -17.04 -19.30
CA ASN A 23 20.07 -17.26 -19.67
C ASN A 23 20.31 -18.76 -19.96
N ALA A 24 21.29 -19.07 -20.84
CA ALA A 24 21.56 -20.45 -21.23
C ALA A 24 21.81 -21.40 -20.02
N PRO A 25 22.53 -20.98 -18.96
CA PRO A 25 22.63 -21.77 -17.73
C PRO A 25 21.27 -22.06 -17.08
N GLU A 26 20.41 -21.05 -16.89
CA GLU A 26 19.08 -21.18 -16.27
C GLU A 26 18.18 -22.11 -17.10
N ALA A 27 18.22 -22.01 -18.43
CA ALA A 27 17.49 -22.92 -19.31
C ALA A 27 17.96 -24.37 -19.14
N MET A 28 19.27 -24.60 -19.09
CA MET A 28 19.85 -25.91 -18.82
C MET A 28 19.42 -26.44 -17.44
N TRP A 29 19.49 -25.61 -16.39
CA TRP A 29 19.04 -25.96 -15.04
C TRP A 29 17.56 -26.35 -14.98
N ARG A 30 16.68 -25.63 -15.72
CA ARG A 30 15.26 -25.99 -15.86
C ARG A 30 15.07 -27.32 -16.60
N LEU A 31 15.79 -27.54 -17.70
CA LEU A 31 15.73 -28.79 -18.48
C LEU A 31 16.19 -30.01 -17.67
N LEU A 32 17.19 -29.82 -16.82
CA LEU A 32 17.70 -30.87 -15.92
C LEU A 32 16.83 -31.08 -14.68
N GLY A 33 15.69 -30.39 -14.56
CA GLY A 33 14.76 -30.53 -13.43
C GLY A 33 15.36 -30.09 -12.08
N SER A 34 16.42 -29.27 -12.11
CA SER A 34 17.08 -28.83 -10.90
C SER A 34 16.32 -27.69 -10.23
N HIS A 35 16.39 -27.64 -8.91
CA HIS A 35 15.71 -26.62 -8.13
C HIS A 35 16.34 -25.24 -8.36
N ILE A 36 15.58 -24.33 -8.97
CA ILE A 36 15.91 -22.91 -9.06
C ILE A 36 15.24 -22.18 -7.91
N ASN A 37 15.84 -21.08 -7.48
CA ASN A 37 15.39 -20.20 -6.41
C ASN A 37 13.87 -19.92 -6.54
N ASP A 38 13.10 -20.19 -5.49
CA ASP A 38 11.68 -19.86 -5.41
C ASP A 38 11.42 -18.80 -4.33
N ARG A 39 10.25 -18.15 -4.38
CA ARG A 39 9.83 -17.17 -3.39
C ARG A 39 9.38 -17.89 -2.13
N SER A 40 10.15 -17.74 -1.07
CA SER A 40 9.81 -18.30 0.25
C SER A 40 8.59 -17.63 0.91
N HIS A 41 8.31 -16.36 0.56
CA HIS A 41 7.25 -15.55 1.17
C HIS A 41 6.33 -14.90 0.12
N ALA A 42 5.04 -14.83 0.43
CA ALA A 42 4.06 -14.07 -0.34
C ALA A 42 4.11 -12.59 0.05
N VAL A 43 4.18 -11.69 -0.92
CA VAL A 43 4.14 -10.25 -0.67
C VAL A 43 2.70 -9.75 -0.76
N MET A 44 2.15 -9.24 0.34
CA MET A 44 0.83 -8.61 0.37
C MET A 44 0.97 -7.09 0.31
N ARG A 45 0.38 -6.46 -0.70
CA ARG A 45 0.42 -5.00 -0.85
C ARG A 45 -0.80 -4.37 -0.18
N LEU A 46 -0.55 -3.55 0.83
CA LEU A 46 -1.57 -2.81 1.56
C LEU A 46 -1.85 -1.47 0.84
N PRO A 47 -3.08 -1.25 0.34
CA PRO A 47 -3.45 0.01 -0.28
C PRO A 47 -3.54 1.12 0.75
N VAL A 48 -3.12 2.33 0.37
CA VAL A 48 -3.24 3.55 1.18
C VAL A 48 -3.89 4.61 0.31
N HIS A 49 -4.97 5.21 0.80
CA HIS A 49 -5.67 6.29 0.11
C HIS A 49 -6.31 7.24 1.12
N LEU A 50 -6.50 8.49 0.71
CA LEU A 50 -7.26 9.48 1.48
C LEU A 50 -8.78 9.22 1.37
N PRO A 51 -9.60 9.85 2.23
CA PRO A 51 -11.04 9.88 2.05
C PRO A 51 -11.40 10.33 0.62
N ASN A 52 -12.34 9.63 -0.02
CA ASN A 52 -12.82 9.92 -1.38
C ASN A 52 -11.77 9.85 -2.50
N GLN A 53 -10.54 9.39 -2.22
CA GLN A 53 -9.49 9.22 -3.23
C GLN A 53 -9.19 7.73 -3.49
N LYS A 54 -10.26 6.93 -3.59
CA LYS A 54 -10.17 5.50 -3.89
C LYS A 54 -9.68 5.31 -5.32
N ARG A 55 -8.91 4.24 -5.55
CA ARG A 55 -8.54 3.83 -6.91
C ARG A 55 -9.75 3.19 -7.59
N VAL A 56 -10.10 3.72 -8.77
CA VAL A 56 -11.17 3.20 -9.62
C VAL A 56 -10.57 2.76 -10.96
N THR A 57 -11.07 1.66 -11.51
CA THR A 57 -10.73 1.21 -12.87
C THR A 57 -11.96 1.43 -13.74
N PHE A 58 -11.87 2.39 -14.65
CA PHE A 58 -12.93 2.66 -15.61
C PHE A 58 -12.94 1.60 -16.70
N LYS A 59 -14.14 1.24 -17.15
CA LYS A 59 -14.35 0.45 -18.35
C LYS A 59 -14.99 1.37 -19.39
N ASP A 60 -14.49 1.28 -20.61
CA ASP A 60 -15.02 2.04 -21.73
C ASP A 60 -16.53 1.81 -21.88
N GLY A 61 -17.30 2.89 -22.03
CA GLY A 61 -18.76 2.88 -22.09
C GLY A 61 -19.52 2.73 -20.77
N HIS A 62 -18.85 2.50 -19.63
CA HIS A 62 -19.50 2.33 -18.30
C HIS A 62 -18.89 3.24 -17.22
N GLU A 63 -18.44 4.44 -17.60
CA GLU A 63 -17.67 5.32 -16.73
C GLU A 63 -18.46 5.82 -15.51
N GLU A 64 -19.71 6.24 -15.71
CA GLU A 64 -20.56 6.73 -14.62
C GLU A 64 -20.94 5.61 -13.64
N GLU A 65 -21.41 4.47 -14.16
CA GLU A 65 -21.77 3.31 -13.36
C GLU A 65 -20.57 2.78 -12.55
N THR A 66 -19.38 2.74 -13.15
CA THR A 66 -18.15 2.32 -12.45
C THR A 66 -17.72 3.32 -11.37
N SER A 67 -17.92 4.63 -11.60
CA SER A 67 -17.69 5.67 -10.60
C SER A 67 -18.61 5.53 -9.39
N GLU A 68 -19.91 5.34 -9.63
CA GLU A 68 -20.90 5.16 -8.56
C GLU A 68 -20.67 3.87 -7.77
N ALA A 69 -20.44 2.75 -8.47
CA ALA A 69 -20.10 1.48 -7.84
C ALA A 69 -18.81 1.57 -7.01
N ALA A 70 -17.84 2.38 -7.42
CA ALA A 70 -16.61 2.56 -6.66
C ALA A 70 -16.78 3.39 -5.39
N ARG A 71 -17.76 4.31 -5.36
CA ARG A 71 -18.08 5.09 -4.14
C ARG A 71 -18.66 4.19 -3.06
N SER A 72 -19.59 3.30 -3.43
CA SER A 72 -20.24 2.37 -2.50
C SER A 72 -19.34 1.19 -2.14
N ARG A 73 -18.42 0.79 -3.03
CA ARG A 73 -17.51 -0.32 -2.78
C ARG A 73 -16.53 0.00 -1.66
N GLN A 74 -16.50 -0.89 -0.68
CA GLN A 74 -15.53 -0.87 0.38
C GLN A 74 -14.16 -1.35 -0.10
N THR A 75 -13.11 -0.63 0.28
CA THR A 75 -11.73 -1.03 -0.02
C THR A 75 -11.16 -1.96 1.06
N MET A 76 -10.10 -2.69 0.74
CA MET A 76 -9.34 -3.49 1.71
C MET A 76 -8.82 -2.66 2.90
N PHE A 77 -8.51 -1.39 2.65
CA PHE A 77 -8.06 -0.46 3.68
C PHE A 77 -9.22 -0.05 4.60
N GLU A 78 -10.39 0.23 4.05
CA GLU A 78 -11.59 0.55 4.82
C GLU A 78 -12.14 -0.65 5.59
N SER A 79 -11.99 -1.87 5.07
CA SER A 79 -12.36 -3.08 5.81
C SER A 79 -11.47 -3.35 7.00
N TRP A 80 -10.24 -2.83 7.02
CA TRP A 80 -9.40 -2.89 8.21
C TRP A 80 -9.94 -2.00 9.35
N PHE A 81 -10.49 -0.83 9.03
CA PHE A 81 -11.19 0.00 10.03
C PHE A 81 -12.38 -0.74 10.65
N GLN A 82 -13.19 -1.42 9.84
CA GLN A 82 -14.29 -2.24 10.35
C GLN A 82 -13.80 -3.42 11.19
N LEU A 83 -12.71 -4.08 10.79
CA LEU A 83 -12.11 -5.14 11.58
C LEU A 83 -11.74 -4.64 12.97
N ASN A 84 -11.06 -3.48 13.06
CA ASN A 84 -10.68 -2.87 14.33
C ASN A 84 -11.89 -2.46 15.18
N GLN A 85 -13.05 -2.16 14.59
CA GLN A 85 -14.28 -1.91 15.36
C GLN A 85 -14.86 -3.19 15.95
N SER A 86 -14.71 -4.32 15.27
CA SER A 86 -15.34 -5.60 15.63
C SER A 86 -14.46 -6.54 16.47
N ASP A 87 -13.14 -6.44 16.37
CA ASP A 87 -12.20 -7.40 16.92
C ASP A 87 -11.12 -6.70 17.77
N LEU A 88 -11.07 -7.03 19.06
CA LEU A 88 -10.11 -6.48 20.01
C LEU A 88 -8.67 -6.93 19.70
N ASP A 89 -8.49 -8.15 19.20
CA ASP A 89 -7.15 -8.65 18.85
C ASP A 89 -6.56 -7.80 17.72
N ALA A 90 -7.38 -7.43 16.73
CA ALA A 90 -6.97 -6.58 15.62
C ALA A 90 -6.56 -5.17 16.07
N GLN A 91 -7.16 -4.65 17.15
CA GLN A 91 -6.80 -3.33 17.67
C GLN A 91 -5.37 -3.27 18.22
N THR A 92 -4.82 -4.41 18.63
CA THR A 92 -3.45 -4.51 19.13
C THR A 92 -2.38 -4.56 18.03
N LEU A 93 -2.80 -4.60 16.76
CA LEU A 93 -1.90 -4.78 15.61
C LEU A 93 -1.79 -3.50 14.77
N LEU A 94 -0.59 -3.23 14.25
CA LEU A 94 -0.39 -2.23 13.22
C LEU A 94 -0.99 -2.70 11.90
N ASN A 95 -1.32 -1.76 11.01
CA ASN A 95 -1.83 -2.09 9.67
C ASN A 95 -0.89 -3.07 8.92
N THR A 96 0.42 -2.90 9.07
CA THR A 96 1.44 -3.79 8.48
C THR A 96 1.44 -5.19 9.08
N ASP A 97 0.95 -5.35 10.31
CA ASP A 97 0.99 -6.61 11.04
C ASP A 97 -0.29 -7.44 10.84
N ILE A 98 -1.36 -6.81 10.35
CA ILE A 98 -2.64 -7.46 10.05
C ILE A 98 -2.46 -8.68 9.12
N PRO A 99 -1.71 -8.62 8.00
CA PRO A 99 -1.56 -9.78 7.10
C PRO A 99 -0.95 -11.03 7.73
N TYR A 100 -0.15 -10.87 8.80
CA TYR A 100 0.45 -11.99 9.53
C TYR A 100 -0.59 -12.75 10.35
N ASN A 101 -1.61 -12.05 10.86
CA ASN A 101 -2.62 -12.60 11.75
C ASN A 101 -4.00 -12.79 11.09
N TYR A 102 -4.24 -12.09 9.98
CA TYR A 102 -5.49 -12.08 9.24
C TYR A 102 -5.26 -12.32 7.75
N MET A 103 -6.26 -12.89 7.09
CA MET A 103 -6.33 -13.08 5.66
C MET A 103 -7.48 -12.24 5.11
N TYR A 104 -7.24 -11.53 4.03
CA TYR A 104 -8.28 -10.82 3.30
C TYR A 104 -8.92 -11.75 2.28
N ASP A 105 -10.21 -12.05 2.47
CA ASP A 105 -10.99 -12.97 1.64
C ASP A 105 -12.41 -12.40 1.43
N ARG A 106 -12.89 -12.41 0.19
CA ARG A 106 -14.22 -11.90 -0.21
C ARG A 106 -14.58 -10.55 0.43
N ASN A 107 -13.67 -9.58 0.27
CA ASN A 107 -13.76 -8.22 0.80
C ASN A 107 -13.76 -8.09 2.34
N ASN A 108 -13.45 -9.15 3.08
CA ASN A 108 -13.43 -9.14 4.54
C ASN A 108 -12.13 -9.70 5.11
N TRP A 109 -11.75 -9.20 6.29
CA TRP A 109 -10.65 -9.75 7.05
C TRP A 109 -11.12 -10.90 7.92
N LYS A 110 -10.41 -12.03 7.88
CA LYS A 110 -10.68 -13.21 8.70
C LYS A 110 -9.42 -13.63 9.43
N ARG A 111 -9.56 -14.11 10.67
CA ARG A 111 -8.42 -14.62 11.44
C ARG A 111 -7.72 -15.74 10.68
N ARG A 112 -6.41 -15.60 10.51
CA ARG A 112 -5.57 -16.56 9.80
C ARG A 112 -5.30 -17.76 10.70
N LYS A 113 -5.48 -18.96 10.15
CA LYS A 113 -5.18 -20.20 10.86
C LYS A 113 -3.74 -20.69 10.68
N ARG A 114 -3.11 -20.41 9.53
CA ARG A 114 -1.75 -20.89 9.17
C ARG A 114 -1.04 -19.93 8.21
N GLY A 115 0.30 -20.01 8.18
CA GLY A 115 1.15 -19.39 7.16
C GLY A 115 1.40 -17.89 7.31
N GLY A 116 1.14 -17.30 8.48
CA GLY A 116 1.41 -15.88 8.74
C GLY A 116 2.89 -15.53 8.61
N ASN A 117 3.77 -16.43 9.07
CA ASN A 117 5.22 -16.30 8.97
C ASN A 117 5.78 -16.33 7.53
N LYS A 118 4.98 -16.75 6.54
CA LYS A 118 5.37 -16.77 5.12
C LYS A 118 4.81 -15.57 4.34
N ILE A 119 4.50 -14.47 5.04
CA ILE A 119 3.94 -13.26 4.43
C ILE A 119 4.84 -12.08 4.73
N VAL A 120 4.98 -11.20 3.74
CA VAL A 120 5.61 -9.90 3.90
C VAL A 120 4.60 -8.83 3.48
N ALA A 121 4.13 -8.05 4.44
CA ALA A 121 3.26 -6.91 4.16
C ALA A 121 4.08 -5.73 3.63
N ARG A 122 3.60 -5.05 2.59
CA ARG A 122 4.21 -3.82 2.07
C ARG A 122 3.14 -2.79 1.74
N MET A 123 3.29 -1.57 2.23
CA MET A 123 2.51 -0.44 1.72
C MET A 123 3.09 0.06 0.39
N TYR A 124 2.25 0.66 -0.45
CA TYR A 124 2.72 1.28 -1.69
C TYR A 124 3.75 2.37 -1.42
N VAL A 125 4.73 2.48 -2.33
CA VAL A 125 5.64 3.63 -2.36
C VAL A 125 4.81 4.84 -2.74
N LEU A 126 4.93 5.90 -1.94
CA LEU A 126 4.21 7.15 -2.15
C LEU A 126 5.15 8.19 -2.74
N ASN A 127 4.60 9.04 -3.61
CA ASN A 127 5.31 10.20 -4.12
C ASN A 127 5.35 11.28 -3.01
N VAL A 128 6.50 11.90 -2.80
CA VAL A 128 6.69 12.98 -1.81
C VAL A 128 5.77 14.19 -2.08
N LYS A 129 5.38 14.42 -3.34
CA LYS A 129 4.41 15.46 -3.71
C LYS A 129 3.00 15.20 -3.14
N ASP A 130 2.69 13.96 -2.78
CA ASP A 130 1.42 13.56 -2.18
C ASP A 130 1.53 13.59 -0.64
N ALA A 131 1.72 14.80 -0.11
CA ALA A 131 2.10 15.04 1.28
C ALA A 131 1.12 14.41 2.28
N GLU A 132 -0.19 14.59 2.09
CA GLU A 132 -1.20 14.04 3.02
C GLU A 132 -1.21 12.51 3.02
N ARG A 133 -1.05 11.85 1.86
CA ARG A 133 -0.92 10.39 1.83
C ARG A 133 0.36 9.92 2.50
N PHE A 134 1.45 10.68 2.36
CA PHE A 134 2.72 10.38 3.02
C PHE A 134 2.56 10.40 4.56
N TYR A 135 1.93 11.43 5.12
CA TYR A 135 1.66 11.50 6.56
C TYR A 135 0.68 10.42 7.03
N LEU A 136 -0.36 10.13 6.24
CA LEU A 136 -1.24 8.99 6.51
C LEU A 136 -0.46 7.67 6.59
N ARG A 137 0.47 7.42 5.66
CA ARG A 137 1.32 6.22 5.69
C ARG A 137 2.17 6.15 6.96
N ILE A 138 2.74 7.27 7.41
CA ILE A 138 3.49 7.32 8.67
C ILE A 138 2.58 6.93 9.84
N MET A 139 1.36 7.46 9.90
CA MET A 139 0.43 7.09 10.97
C MET A 139 0.09 5.59 10.93
N LEU A 140 -0.15 5.02 9.75
CA LEU A 140 -0.47 3.60 9.61
C LEU A 140 0.67 2.65 10.04
N LEU A 141 1.90 3.16 10.11
CA LEU A 141 3.06 2.43 10.61
C LEU A 141 3.20 2.49 12.14
N HIS A 142 2.54 3.42 12.83
CA HIS A 142 2.80 3.67 14.26
C HIS A 142 1.54 3.70 15.12
N VAL A 143 0.35 3.87 14.53
CA VAL A 143 -0.91 4.00 15.26
C VAL A 143 -1.68 2.67 15.22
N LEU A 144 -1.92 2.13 16.41
CA LEU A 144 -2.69 0.91 16.64
C LEU A 144 -4.21 1.21 16.68
N GLY A 145 -5.03 0.18 16.44
CA GLY A 145 -6.46 0.22 16.72
C GLY A 145 -7.27 1.25 15.97
N THR A 146 -6.78 1.73 14.83
CA THR A 146 -7.46 2.83 14.14
C THR A 146 -8.80 2.36 13.58
N ALA A 147 -9.89 2.95 14.05
CA ALA A 147 -11.25 2.55 13.66
C ALA A 147 -11.85 3.43 12.56
N SER A 148 -11.19 4.53 12.17
CA SER A 148 -11.63 5.42 11.08
C SER A 148 -10.55 6.44 10.70
N PHE A 149 -10.75 7.11 9.57
CA PHE A 149 -9.99 8.31 9.21
C PHE A 149 -10.11 9.44 10.24
N LYS A 150 -11.27 9.58 10.87
CA LYS A 150 -11.49 10.57 11.93
C LYS A 150 -10.62 10.26 13.14
N PHE A 151 -10.57 8.99 13.55
CA PHE A 151 -9.73 8.52 14.65
C PHE A 151 -8.25 8.81 14.41
N LEU A 152 -7.76 8.57 13.20
CA LEU A 152 -6.38 8.90 12.81
C LEU A 152 -6.04 10.39 12.98
N ARG A 153 -7.02 11.26 12.72
CA ARG A 153 -6.90 12.71 12.90
C ARG A 153 -7.21 13.18 14.32
N THR A 154 -7.63 12.30 15.22
CA THR A 154 -7.86 12.65 16.63
C THR A 154 -6.59 12.38 17.44
N VAL A 155 -6.13 13.38 18.17
CA VAL A 155 -5.03 13.28 19.16
C VAL A 155 -5.48 14.06 20.39
N ASP A 156 -5.39 13.44 21.57
CA ASP A 156 -5.81 14.04 22.85
C ASP A 156 -7.21 14.68 22.81
N ASN A 157 -8.16 13.96 22.23
CA ASN A 157 -9.55 14.38 21.99
C ASN A 157 -9.74 15.60 21.06
N VAL A 158 -8.68 16.12 20.43
CA VAL A 158 -8.75 17.17 19.41
C VAL A 158 -8.71 16.55 18.03
N ILE A 159 -9.64 16.95 17.16
CA ILE A 159 -9.67 16.52 15.76
C ILE A 159 -8.96 17.57 14.92
N TYR A 160 -7.92 17.16 14.21
CA TYR A 160 -7.17 18.02 13.28
C TYR A 160 -7.72 17.93 11.85
N ASP A 161 -7.50 18.98 11.07
CA ASP A 161 -7.97 19.05 9.68
C ASP A 161 -7.16 18.12 8.79
N THR A 162 -5.85 18.08 8.98
CA THR A 162 -4.89 17.36 8.13
C THR A 162 -4.24 16.19 8.85
N PHE A 163 -3.81 15.18 8.10
CA PHE A 163 -2.99 14.09 8.64
C PHE A 163 -1.61 14.60 9.03
N LYS A 164 -1.08 15.65 8.38
CA LYS A 164 0.17 16.29 8.81
C LYS A 164 0.10 16.81 10.25
N GLN A 165 -0.92 17.61 10.57
CA GLN A 165 -1.09 18.17 11.91
C GLN A 165 -1.26 17.07 12.95
N ALA A 166 -2.14 16.10 12.69
CA ALA A 166 -2.32 14.99 13.63
C ALA A 166 -1.05 14.14 13.78
N ALA A 167 -0.21 13.98 12.75
CA ALA A 167 1.08 13.28 12.89
C ALA A 167 2.06 14.08 13.73
N PHE A 168 2.08 15.41 13.57
CA PHE A 168 2.89 16.32 14.38
C PHE A 168 2.52 16.25 15.85
N HIS A 169 1.22 16.37 16.18
CA HIS A 169 0.74 16.27 17.56
C HIS A 169 0.87 14.86 18.16
N ARG A 170 1.02 13.82 17.33
CA ARG A 170 1.39 12.46 17.77
C ARG A 170 2.90 12.27 17.97
N HIS A 171 3.71 13.32 17.82
CA HIS A 171 5.17 13.26 17.87
C HIS A 171 5.78 12.27 16.86
N LEU A 172 5.10 12.05 15.73
CA LEU A 172 5.61 11.21 14.63
C LEU A 172 6.47 11.99 13.63
N LEU A 173 6.53 13.31 13.80
CA LEU A 173 7.32 14.24 12.98
C LEU A 173 8.20 15.03 13.94
N ASN A 174 9.48 15.15 13.61
CA ASN A 174 10.38 16.03 14.36
C ASN A 174 9.97 17.48 14.13
N SER A 175 9.92 18.29 15.18
CA SER A 175 9.80 19.73 15.02
C SER A 175 11.19 20.30 14.68
N TYR A 176 11.23 21.34 13.87
CA TYR A 176 12.47 22.08 13.65
C TYR A 176 12.83 22.95 14.89
N GLU A 177 11.96 23.03 15.89
CA GLU A 177 12.16 23.86 17.08
C GLU A 177 13.37 23.40 17.89
N GLU A 178 13.69 22.09 17.88
CA GLU A 178 14.90 21.56 18.51
C GLU A 178 16.17 22.16 17.90
N TRP A 179 16.16 22.41 16.58
CA TRP A 179 17.27 23.04 15.85
C TRP A 179 17.31 24.55 16.09
N ASP A 180 16.17 25.24 16.08
CA ASP A 180 16.09 26.66 16.41
C ASP A 180 16.57 26.92 17.84
N HIS A 181 16.24 26.04 18.78
CA HIS A 181 16.69 26.14 20.17
C HIS A 181 18.20 25.90 20.34
N CYS A 182 18.82 25.11 19.45
CA CYS A 182 20.27 24.88 19.43
C CYS A 182 21.05 26.01 18.72
N LEU A 183 20.44 26.71 17.76
CA LEU A 183 21.05 27.81 17.01
C LEU A 183 20.92 29.17 17.71
N HIS A 184 20.11 29.24 18.77
CA HIS A 184 19.95 30.42 19.63
C HIS A 184 20.66 30.30 20.99
N LEU A 185 21.64 29.39 21.11
CA LEU A 185 22.67 29.36 22.17
C LEU A 185 23.97 29.97 21.66
#